data_AF-A0A1L3GL36-F1
#
_entry.id   AF-A0A1L3GL36-F1
#
_cell.length_a   1.000
_cell.length_b   1.000
_cell.length_c   1.000
_cell.angle_alpha   90.00
_cell.angle_beta   90.00
_cell.angle_gamma   90.00
#
_symmetry.space_group_name_H-M   'P 1'
#
loop_
_entity.id
_entity.type
_entity.pdbx_description
1 polymer ?
#
loop_
_entity_poly.entity_id
_entity_poly.type
_entity_poly.pdbx_seq_one_letter_code
_entity_poly.pdbx_strand_id
1 'polypeptide(L)'
;MVDEKTALEESLGVPVCTCRQHWLRFSWEKTWRAQEKAEIRLDTTLGFNDRPGFRIGAALPFFPWDHQRKTPLKIQAVPMVLMDSHLYDYGDMSSEERQRQITTWLDEIKSVHGTATIIWHQRVMSRDYGWGPGYEQLLQILRDQ
;
A
#
# COMPACT_ATOMS: atom_id res chain seq x y z
N MET A 1 6.78 -6.78 -16.18
CA MET A 1 5.43 -7.11 -15.68
C MET A 1 4.95 -8.47 -16.15
N VAL A 2 4.61 -8.70 -17.43
CA VAL A 2 4.09 -10.03 -17.87
C VAL A 2 5.10 -11.15 -17.60
N ASP A 3 6.36 -10.95 -17.99
CA ASP A 3 7.41 -11.95 -17.79
C ASP A 3 7.70 -12.19 -16.30
N GLU A 4 7.77 -11.11 -15.50
CA GLU A 4 7.95 -11.19 -14.04
C GLU A 4 6.80 -11.92 -13.35
N LYS A 5 5.55 -11.65 -13.76
CA LYS A 5 4.36 -12.34 -13.24
C LYS A 5 4.42 -13.83 -13.60
N THR A 6 4.72 -14.15 -14.85
CA THR A 6 4.78 -15.54 -15.33
C THR A 6 5.81 -16.34 -14.55
N ALA A 7 7.03 -15.82 -14.41
CA ALA A 7 8.09 -16.48 -13.64
C ALA A 7 7.71 -16.69 -12.16
N LEU A 8 7.00 -15.72 -11.57
CA LEU A 8 6.49 -15.83 -10.20
C LEU A 8 5.38 -16.89 -10.07
N GLU A 9 4.42 -16.90 -11.00
CA GLU A 9 3.34 -17.89 -11.04
C GLU A 9 3.88 -19.31 -11.25
N GLU A 10 4.90 -19.50 -12.10
CA GLU A 10 5.59 -20.78 -12.28
C GLU A 10 6.25 -21.26 -10.99
N SER A 11 6.85 -20.35 -10.22
CA SER A 11 7.50 -20.67 -8.95
C SER A 11 6.50 -20.97 -7.82
N LEU A 12 5.35 -20.31 -7.83
CA LEU A 12 4.34 -20.44 -6.77
C LEU A 12 3.29 -21.53 -7.07
N GLY A 13 3.09 -21.90 -8.34
CA GLY A 13 2.04 -22.82 -8.77
C GLY A 13 0.62 -22.25 -8.62
N VAL A 14 0.47 -20.94 -8.39
CA VAL A 14 -0.81 -20.25 -8.22
C VAL A 14 -0.84 -18.93 -9.00
N PRO A 15 -2.02 -18.48 -9.46
CA PRO A 15 -2.15 -17.19 -10.12
C PRO A 15 -1.81 -16.01 -9.21
N VAL A 16 -1.15 -15.00 -9.76
CA VAL A 16 -0.80 -13.74 -9.10
C VAL A 16 -1.67 -12.63 -9.69
N CYS A 17 -2.69 -12.22 -8.94
CA CYS A 17 -3.67 -11.22 -9.38
C CYS A 17 -3.49 -9.85 -8.69
N THR A 18 -2.51 -9.71 -7.81
CA THR A 18 -2.30 -8.50 -7.01
C THR A 18 -0.87 -8.02 -7.12
N CYS A 19 -0.64 -6.71 -7.04
CA CYS A 19 0.72 -6.18 -7.03
C CYS A 19 0.85 -4.87 -6.25
N ARG A 20 2.10 -4.55 -5.90
CA ARG A 20 2.53 -3.24 -5.43
C ARG A 20 3.92 -2.97 -5.99
N GLN A 21 4.09 -1.86 -6.71
CA GLN A 21 5.37 -1.52 -7.30
C GLN A 21 6.41 -1.19 -6.23
N HIS A 22 7.62 -1.70 -6.44
CA HIS A 22 8.78 -1.34 -5.64
C HIS A 22 9.00 0.18 -5.65
N TRP A 23 9.39 0.76 -4.51
CA TRP A 23 9.57 2.21 -4.31
C TRP A 23 8.32 3.09 -4.53
N LEU A 24 7.13 2.48 -4.55
CA LEU A 24 5.90 3.15 -4.99
C LEU A 24 6.07 3.82 -6.37
N ARG A 25 6.98 3.27 -7.20
CA ARG A 25 7.36 3.85 -8.48
C ARG A 25 6.18 3.71 -9.43
N PHE A 26 5.64 4.85 -9.84
CA PHE A 26 4.35 4.88 -10.51
C PHE A 26 4.31 5.89 -11.66
N SER A 27 3.71 5.47 -12.77
CA SER A 27 3.38 6.32 -13.92
C SER A 27 1.89 6.18 -14.23
N TRP A 28 1.18 7.31 -14.19
CA TRP A 28 -0.25 7.38 -14.52
C TRP A 28 -0.58 6.84 -15.91
N GLU A 29 0.33 7.01 -16.87
CA GLU A 29 0.12 6.62 -18.26
C GLU A 29 0.46 5.14 -18.54
N LYS A 30 1.39 4.57 -17.77
CA LYS A 30 2.03 3.29 -18.12
C LYS A 30 1.75 2.18 -17.11
N THR A 31 1.77 2.47 -15.82
CA THR A 31 1.80 1.44 -14.78
C THR A 31 0.52 0.60 -14.78
N TRP A 32 -0.65 1.22 -14.63
CA TRP A 32 -1.91 0.46 -14.59
C TRP A 32 -2.23 -0.25 -15.90
N ARG A 33 -1.86 0.32 -17.06
CA ARG A 33 -2.04 -0.38 -18.34
C ARG A 33 -1.14 -1.61 -18.47
N ALA A 34 0.11 -1.51 -18.01
CA ALA A 34 1.02 -2.65 -18.00
C ALA A 34 0.54 -3.73 -17.03
N GLN A 35 -0.02 -3.34 -15.87
CA GLN A 35 -0.60 -4.25 -14.89
C GLN A 35 -1.88 -4.92 -15.42
N GLU A 36 -2.81 -4.16 -16.02
CA GLU A 36 -4.01 -4.70 -16.67
C GLU A 36 -3.65 -5.70 -17.78
N LYS A 37 -2.66 -5.36 -18.63
CA LYS A 37 -2.17 -6.27 -19.67
C LYS A 37 -1.59 -7.56 -19.11
N ALA A 38 -1.01 -7.51 -17.91
CA ALA A 38 -0.52 -8.67 -17.18
C ALA A 38 -1.62 -9.37 -16.35
N GLU A 39 -2.89 -9.00 -16.51
CA GLU A 39 -4.03 -9.57 -15.79
C GLU A 39 -3.97 -9.39 -14.26
N ILE A 40 -3.23 -8.39 -13.79
CA ILE A 40 -3.32 -7.93 -12.40
C ILE A 40 -4.66 -7.22 -12.21
N ARG A 41 -5.34 -7.57 -11.13
CA ARG A 41 -6.69 -7.10 -10.79
C ARG A 41 -6.71 -6.13 -9.62
N LEU A 42 -5.66 -6.12 -8.80
CA LEU A 42 -5.53 -5.24 -7.62
C LEU A 42 -4.13 -4.61 -7.54
N ASP A 43 -4.08 -3.29 -7.44
CA ASP A 43 -2.87 -2.50 -7.19
C ASP A 43 -2.97 -1.74 -5.87
N THR A 44 -1.92 -1.82 -5.05
CA THR A 44 -1.83 -1.09 -3.76
C THR A 44 -0.66 -0.10 -3.75
N THR A 45 -0.20 0.34 -4.94
CA THR A 45 1.02 1.13 -5.11
C THR A 45 0.84 2.60 -4.69
N LEU A 46 -0.36 3.16 -4.83
CA LEU A 46 -0.56 4.60 -4.69
C LEU A 46 -0.56 5.07 -3.23
N GLY A 47 0.61 5.55 -2.79
CA GLY A 47 0.78 6.37 -1.59
C GLY A 47 1.97 7.33 -1.75
N PHE A 48 2.33 8.02 -0.67
CA PHE A 48 3.50 8.88 -0.60
C PHE A 48 4.70 8.14 -0.01
N ASN A 49 5.89 8.41 -0.53
CA ASN A 49 7.11 7.77 -0.03
C ASN A 49 7.55 8.37 1.31
N ASP A 50 7.44 9.68 1.46
CA ASP A 50 8.06 10.51 2.50
C ASP A 50 7.14 10.88 3.67
N ARG A 51 5.83 10.62 3.53
CA ARG A 51 4.84 10.96 4.56
C ARG A 51 3.62 10.04 4.45
N PRO A 52 2.84 9.90 5.53
CA PRO A 52 1.58 9.20 5.43
C PRO A 52 0.49 10.09 4.80
N GLY A 53 -0.53 9.45 4.23
CA GLY A 53 -1.73 10.10 3.69
C GLY A 53 -2.17 9.60 2.31
N PHE A 54 -3.36 10.03 1.89
CA PHE A 54 -3.99 9.58 0.66
C PHE A 54 -3.51 10.35 -0.56
N ARG A 55 -2.68 9.73 -1.40
CA ARG A 55 -2.16 10.36 -2.64
C ARG A 55 -3.26 10.73 -3.65
N ILE A 56 -4.41 10.08 -3.57
CA ILE A 56 -5.59 10.36 -4.41
C ILE A 56 -6.63 11.24 -3.69
N GLY A 57 -6.36 11.67 -2.46
CA GLY A 57 -7.30 12.45 -1.64
C GLY A 57 -8.51 11.66 -1.11
N ALA A 58 -8.51 10.33 -1.18
CA ALA A 58 -9.63 9.49 -0.74
C ALA A 58 -9.14 8.16 -0.15
N ALA A 59 -9.86 7.68 0.86
CA ALA A 59 -9.73 6.34 1.45
C ALA A 59 -10.67 5.34 0.74
N LEU A 60 -10.64 5.29 -0.60
CA LEU A 60 -11.60 4.54 -1.38
C LEU A 60 -10.90 3.71 -2.48
N PRO A 61 -11.25 2.41 -2.63
CA PRO A 61 -10.89 1.64 -3.80
C PRO A 61 -11.57 2.21 -5.04
N PHE A 62 -10.87 2.25 -6.16
CA PHE A 62 -11.42 2.78 -7.41
C PHE A 62 -10.87 2.04 -8.62
N PHE A 63 -11.60 2.08 -9.73
CA PHE A 63 -11.09 1.65 -11.03
C PHE A 63 -10.52 2.88 -11.74
N PRO A 64 -9.21 2.93 -12.03
CA PRO A 64 -8.63 4.08 -12.70
C PRO A 64 -9.24 4.33 -14.07
N TRP A 65 -9.41 5.60 -14.42
CA TRP A 65 -9.96 5.98 -15.72
C TRP A 65 -8.89 5.95 -16.81
N ASP A 66 -9.14 5.22 -17.91
CA ASP A 66 -8.30 5.28 -19.10
C ASP A 66 -8.78 6.42 -20.03
N HIS A 67 -8.02 7.52 -20.05
CA HIS A 67 -8.34 8.66 -20.91
C HIS A 67 -8.26 8.37 -22.42
N GLN A 68 -7.46 7.40 -22.87
CA GLN A 68 -7.38 7.05 -24.29
C GLN A 68 -8.56 6.18 -24.71
N ARG A 69 -8.93 5.18 -23.89
CA ARG A 69 -10.04 4.28 -24.18
C ARG A 69 -11.41 4.85 -23.76
N LYS A 70 -11.42 5.92 -22.96
CA LYS A 70 -12.63 6.53 -22.37
C LYS A 70 -13.48 5.51 -21.61
N THR A 71 -12.82 4.65 -20.84
CA THR A 71 -13.46 3.63 -20.00
C THR A 71 -12.59 3.36 -18.76
N PRO A 72 -13.14 2.86 -17.64
CA PRO A 72 -12.31 2.38 -16.53
C PRO A 72 -11.42 1.22 -16.96
N LEU A 73 -10.20 1.16 -16.40
CA LEU A 73 -9.35 -0.02 -16.51
C LEU A 73 -9.93 -1.18 -15.69
N LYS A 74 -9.61 -2.42 -16.08
CA LYS A 74 -10.00 -3.66 -15.41
C LYS A 74 -9.07 -4.02 -14.24
N ILE A 75 -8.59 -3.00 -13.53
CA ILE A 75 -7.75 -3.12 -12.34
C ILE A 75 -8.31 -2.20 -11.27
N GLN A 76 -8.47 -2.71 -10.05
CA GLN A 76 -8.84 -1.90 -8.90
C GLN A 76 -7.57 -1.38 -8.22
N ALA A 77 -7.53 -0.09 -7.91
CA ALA A 77 -6.49 0.51 -7.10
C ALA A 77 -7.02 0.79 -5.69
N VAL A 78 -6.27 0.40 -4.66
CA VAL A 78 -6.55 0.72 -3.25
C VAL A 78 -5.43 1.63 -2.74
N PRO A 79 -5.75 2.78 -2.13
CA PRO A 79 -4.72 3.70 -1.66
C PRO A 79 -3.88 3.08 -0.53
N MET A 80 -2.60 3.43 -0.49
CA MET A 80 -1.71 3.14 0.63
C MET A 80 -1.57 4.40 1.47
N VAL A 81 -1.85 4.29 2.77
CA VAL A 81 -1.92 5.44 3.69
C VAL A 81 -0.67 5.60 4.56
N LEU A 82 -0.04 4.50 4.96
CA LEU A 82 1.02 4.49 5.96
C LEU A 82 2.03 3.39 5.66
N MET A 83 3.29 3.68 5.95
CA MET A 83 4.41 2.75 5.84
C MET A 83 5.25 2.82 7.11
N ASP A 84 5.85 1.70 7.52
CA ASP A 84 6.82 1.66 8.62
C ASP A 84 7.91 2.75 8.51
N SER A 85 8.47 2.98 7.32
CA SER A 85 9.47 4.04 7.12
C SER A 85 8.96 5.44 7.49
N HIS A 86 7.65 5.74 7.36
CA HIS A 86 7.08 7.01 7.81
C HIS A 86 7.19 7.23 9.33
N LEU A 87 7.24 6.14 10.09
CA LEU A 87 7.29 6.15 11.55
C LEU A 87 8.72 6.11 12.08
N TYR A 88 9.67 5.60 11.29
CA TYR A 88 11.01 5.26 11.77
C TYR A 88 12.17 5.84 10.95
N ASP A 89 12.02 6.07 9.64
CA ASP A 89 13.12 6.53 8.76
C ASP A 89 13.12 8.05 8.52
N TYR A 90 11.93 8.68 8.49
CA TYR A 90 11.80 10.09 8.06
C TYR A 90 11.79 11.11 9.21
N GLY A 91 11.97 10.67 10.46
CA GLY A 91 12.10 11.54 11.62
C GLY A 91 12.24 10.79 12.95
N ASP A 92 12.75 11.48 13.95
CA ASP A 92 12.86 10.97 15.32
C ASP A 92 11.50 11.09 16.03
N MET A 93 10.71 10.01 15.96
CA MET A 93 9.47 9.88 16.70
C MET A 93 9.67 9.04 17.96
N SER A 94 9.13 9.51 19.08
CA SER A 94 8.89 8.70 20.27
C SER A 94 7.86 7.60 19.99
N SER A 95 7.82 6.58 20.85
CA SER A 95 6.81 5.51 20.74
C SER A 95 5.38 6.04 20.78
N GLU A 96 5.13 7.08 21.59
CA GLU A 96 3.81 7.71 21.71
C GLU A 96 3.44 8.49 20.45
N GLU A 97 4.39 9.17 19.81
CA GLU A 97 4.15 9.87 18.54
C GLU A 97 3.82 8.89 17.42
N ARG A 98 4.54 7.77 17.33
CA ARG A 98 4.23 6.71 16.37
C ARG A 98 2.85 6.13 16.59
N GLN A 99 2.48 5.84 17.84
CA GLN A 99 1.15 5.35 18.17
C GLN A 99 0.07 6.36 17.79
N ARG A 100 0.24 7.65 18.14
CA ARG A 100 -0.67 8.71 17.74
C ARG A 100 -0.81 8.78 16.22
N GLN A 101 0.29 8.71 15.48
CA GLN A 101 0.29 8.75 14.02
C GLN A 101 -0.48 7.57 13.41
N ILE A 102 -0.29 6.36 13.94
CA ILE A 102 -1.04 5.16 13.53
C ILE A 102 -2.53 5.36 13.80
N THR A 103 -2.90 5.70 15.05
CA THR A 103 -4.29 5.87 15.46
C THR A 103 -5.00 6.94 14.63
N THR A 104 -4.35 8.10 14.38
CA THR A 104 -4.92 9.15 13.54
C THR A 104 -5.33 8.64 12.17
N TRP A 105 -4.46 7.93 11.45
CA TRP A 105 -4.82 7.45 10.10
C TRP A 105 -5.87 6.34 10.11
N LEU A 106 -5.86 5.47 11.13
CA LEU A 106 -6.90 4.46 11.29
C LEU A 106 -8.26 5.08 11.58
N ASP A 107 -8.32 6.09 12.45
CA ASP A 107 -9.54 6.81 12.80
C ASP A 107 -10.09 7.60 11.60
N GLU A 108 -9.22 8.25 10.81
CA GLU A 108 -9.62 8.91 9.56
C GLU A 108 -10.29 7.91 8.60
N ILE A 109 -9.71 6.73 8.39
CA ILE A 109 -10.29 5.67 7.55
C ILE A 109 -11.64 5.21 8.12
N LYS A 110 -11.70 4.96 9.43
CA LYS A 110 -12.90 4.46 10.10
C LYS A 110 -14.04 5.47 10.05
N SER A 111 -13.75 6.76 10.24
CA SER A 111 -14.76 7.84 10.26
C SER A 111 -15.52 7.98 8.94
N VAL A 112 -14.90 7.60 7.82
CA VAL A 112 -15.49 7.63 6.48
C VAL A 112 -15.88 6.24 5.96
N HIS A 113 -15.78 5.20 6.78
CA HIS A 113 -15.96 3.79 6.38
C HIS A 113 -15.12 3.42 5.14
N GLY A 114 -13.90 3.94 5.09
CA GLY A 114 -13.00 3.81 3.95
C GLY A 114 -12.25 2.48 3.89
N THR A 115 -11.42 2.34 2.86
CA THR A 115 -10.49 1.22 2.69
C THR A 115 -9.14 1.75 2.22
N ALA A 116 -8.08 1.29 2.89
CA ALA A 116 -6.70 1.63 2.54
C ALA A 116 -5.77 0.46 2.91
N THR A 117 -4.52 0.57 2.49
CA THR A 117 -3.46 -0.38 2.82
C THR A 117 -2.34 0.27 3.63
N ILE A 118 -1.66 -0.54 4.42
CA ILE A 118 -0.47 -0.17 5.20
C ILE A 118 0.67 -1.08 4.74
N ILE A 119 1.86 -0.50 4.57
CA ILE A 119 3.08 -1.26 4.22
C ILE A 119 3.94 -1.45 5.47
N TRP A 120 4.38 -2.68 5.68
CA TRP A 120 5.37 -2.99 6.71
C TRP A 120 6.41 -3.94 6.13
N HIS A 121 7.70 -3.57 6.20
CA HIS A 121 8.75 -4.37 5.58
C HIS A 121 9.21 -5.49 6.52
N GLN A 122 9.48 -6.66 5.96
CA GLN A 122 10.00 -7.78 6.75
C GLN A 122 11.37 -7.49 7.36
N ARG A 123 12.21 -6.68 6.70
CA ARG A 123 13.57 -6.37 7.16
C ARG A 123 13.58 -5.68 8.52
N VAL A 124 12.53 -4.92 8.82
CA VAL A 124 12.49 -4.10 10.05
C VAL A 124 12.14 -4.91 11.30
N MET A 125 11.83 -6.19 11.11
CA MET A 125 11.64 -7.17 12.18
C MET A 125 12.97 -7.72 12.72
N SER A 126 14.09 -7.47 12.03
CA SER A 126 15.40 -7.91 12.53
C SER A 126 15.81 -7.14 13.78
N ARG A 127 16.74 -7.71 14.56
CA ARG A 127 17.30 -7.04 15.75
C ARG A 127 18.06 -5.75 15.41
N ASP A 128 18.53 -5.63 14.18
CA ASP A 128 19.29 -4.44 13.72
C ASP A 128 18.39 -3.21 13.60
N TYR A 129 17.10 -3.40 13.31
CA TYR A 129 16.10 -2.33 13.27
C TYR A 129 15.28 -2.27 14.55
N GLY A 130 14.75 -3.40 15.01
CA GLY A 130 13.97 -3.50 16.24
C GLY A 130 12.57 -2.86 16.15
N TRP A 131 11.97 -2.74 14.96
CA TRP A 131 10.66 -2.08 14.78
C TRP A 131 9.47 -3.03 14.92
N GLY A 132 9.71 -4.31 15.22
CA GLY A 132 8.68 -5.32 15.47
C GLY A 132 7.58 -4.90 16.45
N PRO A 133 7.90 -4.29 17.61
CA PRO A 133 6.89 -3.84 18.56
C PRO A 133 5.87 -2.85 17.96
N GLY A 134 6.28 -2.01 17.00
CA GLY A 134 5.36 -1.11 16.31
C GLY A 134 4.34 -1.83 15.42
N TYR A 135 4.75 -2.95 14.82
CA TYR A 135 3.83 -3.80 14.05
C TYR A 135 2.81 -4.49 14.95
N GLU A 136 3.28 -5.04 16.08
CA GLU A 136 2.40 -5.65 17.08
C GLU A 136 1.38 -4.64 17.62
N GLN A 137 1.81 -3.40 17.88
CA GLN A 137 0.93 -2.32 18.30
C GLN A 137 -0.11 -1.98 17.23
N LEU A 138 0.28 -1.87 15.96
CA LEU A 138 -0.67 -1.68 14.84
C LEU A 138 -1.73 -2.79 14.83
N LEU A 139 -1.31 -4.06 14.94
CA LEU A 139 -2.23 -5.20 14.98
C LEU A 139 -3.12 -5.23 16.22
N GLN A 140 -2.68 -4.67 17.34
CA GLN A 140 -3.49 -4.55 18.55
C GLN A 140 -4.59 -3.49 18.35
N ILE A 141 -4.23 -2.30 17.86
CA ILE A 141 -5.20 -1.23 17.58
C ILE A 141 -6.27 -1.71 16.59
N LEU A 142 -5.87 -2.40 15.52
CA LEU A 142 -6.82 -2.94 14.53
C LEU A 142 -7.77 -4.01 15.10
N ARG A 143 -7.36 -4.73 16.16
CA ARG A 143 -8.19 -5.73 16.82
C ARG A 143 -9.20 -5.13 17.79
N ASP A 144 -8.85 -4.01 18.41
CA ASP A 144 -9.68 -3.33 19.41
C ASP A 144 -10.71 -2.36 18.78
N GLN A 145 -10.70 -2.21 17.45
CA GLN A 145 -11.59 -1.32 16.70
C GLN A 145 -12.91 -1.95 16.24
#